data_AF-A0A2E6BJF4-F1
#
_entry.id   AF-A0A2E6BJF4-F1
#
_cell.length_a   1.000
_cell.length_b   1.000
_cell.length_c   1.000
_cell.angle_alpha   90.00
_cell.angle_beta   90.00
_cell.angle_gamma   90.00
#
_symmetry.space_group_name_H-M   'P 1'
#
loop_
_entity.id
_entity.type
_entity.pdbx_description
1 polymer ?
#
loop_
_entity_poly.entity_id
_entity_poly.type
_entity_poly.pdbx_seq_one_letter_code
_entity_poly.pdbx_strand_id
1 'polypeptide(L)'
;DALAIAVGTSHGAYKFTRPPTGDILAIERIKQIHARIPNTHLVMHGSSSVPQEWLAVINEFGGEIPETYGVPVEEIQEGIKHGVRKVNIDTDLRLASTGAVRKFLAENKSEFDPRKFLTPTVKAMKGIVKARLEAFGTAGQIDRIGKVYSLEEMAGKYGL
;
A
#
# COMPACT_ATOMS: atom_id res chain seq x y z
N ASP A 1 -2.40 -20.73 3.29
CA ASP A 1 -2.60 -19.74 2.21
C ASP A 1 -2.61 -18.31 2.72
N ALA A 2 -3.74 -17.72 3.11
CA ALA A 2 -3.73 -16.42 3.80
C ALA A 2 -5.09 -16.13 4.47
N LEU A 3 -5.12 -15.27 5.49
CA LEU A 3 -6.35 -14.79 6.14
C LEU A 3 -6.40 -13.26 6.12
N ALA A 4 -7.39 -12.69 5.44
CA ALA A 4 -7.68 -11.26 5.54
C ALA A 4 -8.49 -10.97 6.81
N ILE A 5 -8.09 -9.93 7.54
CA ILE A 5 -8.68 -9.57 8.83
C ILE A 5 -9.16 -8.10 8.82
N ALA A 6 -10.23 -7.83 9.57
CA ALA A 6 -10.74 -6.48 9.79
C ALA A 6 -10.15 -5.92 11.09
N VAL A 7 -9.38 -4.84 10.99
CA VAL A 7 -8.66 -4.20 12.11
C VAL A 7 -8.82 -2.68 12.12
N GLY A 8 -9.91 -2.17 11.54
CA GLY A 8 -10.20 -0.74 11.46
C GLY A 8 -9.75 -0.07 10.15
N THR A 9 -9.20 -0.82 9.20
CA THR A 9 -8.90 -0.31 7.86
C THR A 9 -10.13 -0.31 6.95
N SER A 10 -10.13 0.56 5.94
CA SER A 10 -11.15 0.66 4.90
C SER A 10 -10.53 0.95 3.53
N HIS A 11 -11.28 0.79 2.44
CA HIS A 11 -10.79 1.12 1.09
C HIS A 11 -10.80 2.63 0.81
N GLY A 12 -9.99 3.07 -0.15
CA GLY A 12 -9.95 4.48 -0.59
C GLY A 12 -9.06 5.40 0.27
N ALA A 13 -9.11 6.70 -0.02
CA ALA A 13 -8.28 7.72 0.64
C ALA A 13 -8.86 8.22 1.97
N TYR A 14 -10.19 8.11 2.14
CA TYR A 14 -10.94 8.62 3.28
C TYR A 14 -11.06 7.58 4.40
N LYS A 15 -9.92 7.13 4.92
CA LYS A 15 -9.89 6.10 5.97
C LYS A 15 -10.12 6.70 7.35
N PHE A 16 -9.42 7.79 7.64
CA PHE A 16 -9.48 8.46 8.93
C PHE A 16 -9.54 9.98 8.74
N THR A 17 -10.36 10.64 9.55
CA THR A 17 -10.50 12.11 9.58
C THR A 17 -9.43 12.78 10.45
N ARG A 18 -8.63 12.01 11.18
CA ARG A 18 -7.49 12.42 12.00
C ARG A 18 -6.39 11.36 11.90
N PRO A 19 -5.12 11.68 12.24
CA PRO A 19 -4.07 10.67 12.32
C PRO A 19 -4.53 9.49 13.19
N PRO A 20 -4.45 8.25 12.69
CA PRO A 20 -5.01 7.12 13.42
C PRO A 20 -4.19 6.82 14.68
N THR A 21 -4.92 6.60 15.77
CA THR A 21 -4.41 6.14 17.05
C THR A 21 -4.87 4.69 17.29
N GLY A 22 -4.33 4.02 18.32
CA GLY A 22 -4.62 2.60 18.59
C GLY A 22 -6.08 2.26 18.93
N ASP A 23 -6.94 3.27 19.12
CA ASP A 23 -8.38 3.17 19.30
C ASP A 23 -9.15 2.93 17.98
N ILE A 24 -8.62 3.40 16.85
CA ILE A 24 -9.27 3.29 15.53
C ILE A 24 -8.54 2.34 14.57
N LEU A 25 -7.27 2.04 14.82
CA LEU A 25 -6.50 1.01 14.12
C LEU A 25 -6.04 -0.06 15.13
N ALA A 26 -6.70 -1.22 15.10
CA ALA A 26 -6.57 -2.24 16.13
C ALA A 26 -5.37 -3.17 15.90
N ILE A 27 -4.14 -2.65 15.92
CA ILE A 27 -2.93 -3.46 15.74
C ILE A 27 -2.76 -4.51 16.84
N GLU A 28 -3.16 -4.22 18.08
CA GLU A 28 -3.17 -5.22 19.17
C GLU A 28 -4.02 -6.46 18.83
N ARG A 29 -5.09 -6.29 18.05
CA ARG A 29 -5.89 -7.44 17.57
C ARG A 29 -5.08 -8.32 16.62
N ILE A 30 -4.20 -7.76 15.79
CA ILE A 30 -3.31 -8.55 14.93
C ILE A 30 -2.40 -9.43 15.78
N LYS A 31 -1.80 -8.87 16.84
CA LYS A 31 -0.94 -9.60 17.78
C LYS A 31 -1.68 -10.76 18.44
N GLN A 32 -2.90 -10.51 18.91
CA GLN A 32 -3.75 -11.53 19.52
C GLN A 32 -4.13 -12.65 18.54
N ILE A 33 -4.45 -12.30 17.29
CA ILE A 33 -4.75 -13.29 16.25
C ILE A 33 -3.50 -14.12 15.96
N HIS A 34 -2.35 -13.48 15.74
CA HIS A 34 -1.09 -14.17 15.45
C HIS A 34 -0.68 -15.11 16.59
N ALA A 35 -0.82 -14.70 17.85
CA ALA A 35 -0.55 -15.56 19.00
C ALA A 35 -1.42 -16.83 19.01
N ARG A 36 -2.66 -16.77 18.48
CA ARG A 36 -3.56 -17.93 18.39
C ARG A 36 -3.32 -18.79 17.16
N ILE A 37 -2.93 -18.19 16.04
CA ILE A 37 -2.66 -18.86 14.76
C ILE A 37 -1.28 -18.49 14.21
N PRO A 38 -0.18 -18.90 14.89
CA PRO A 38 1.17 -18.40 14.63
C PRO A 38 1.70 -18.73 13.23
N ASN A 39 1.16 -19.78 12.61
CA ASN A 39 1.59 -20.25 11.29
C ASN A 39 0.76 -19.66 10.14
N THR A 40 -0.28 -18.87 10.43
CA THR A 40 -1.15 -18.29 9.40
C THR A 40 -0.59 -16.97 8.89
N HIS A 41 -0.52 -16.82 7.57
CA HIS A 41 -0.18 -15.55 6.92
C HIS A 41 -1.38 -14.60 6.95
N LEU A 42 -1.25 -13.47 7.63
CA LEU A 42 -2.30 -12.46 7.72
C LEU A 42 -2.20 -11.45 6.56
N VAL A 43 -3.36 -10.93 6.15
CA VAL A 43 -3.48 -9.91 5.08
C VAL A 43 -4.13 -8.66 5.65
N MET A 44 -3.49 -7.51 5.46
CA MET A 44 -4.09 -6.22 5.73
C MET A 44 -4.67 -5.62 4.44
N HIS A 45 -5.99 -5.50 4.40
CA HIS A 45 -6.72 -4.80 3.33
C HIS A 45 -6.77 -3.29 3.60
N GLY A 46 -6.96 -2.50 2.53
CA GLY A 46 -7.16 -1.06 2.68
C GLY A 46 -5.97 -0.34 3.31
N SER A 47 -4.74 -0.78 3.05
CA SER A 47 -3.54 -0.40 3.82
C SER A 47 -2.70 0.69 3.15
N SER A 48 -3.28 1.43 2.21
CA SER A 48 -2.66 2.63 1.65
C SER A 48 -2.43 3.68 2.75
N SER A 49 -1.26 4.32 2.73
CA SER A 49 -0.84 5.29 3.75
C SER A 49 -1.27 6.72 3.46
N VAL A 50 -1.75 7.00 2.25
CA VAL A 50 -2.22 8.33 1.81
C VAL A 50 -1.12 9.38 2.05
N PRO A 51 -0.08 9.41 1.20
CA PRO A 51 1.06 10.29 1.39
C PRO A 51 0.64 11.75 1.28
N GLN A 52 0.89 12.52 2.33
CA GLN A 52 0.41 13.90 2.47
C GLN A 52 1.03 14.83 1.42
N GLU A 53 2.25 14.54 0.98
CA GLU A 53 2.91 15.27 -0.10
C GLU A 53 2.14 15.20 -1.42
N TRP A 54 1.52 14.05 -1.72
CA TRP A 54 0.71 13.90 -2.93
C TRP A 54 -0.65 14.55 -2.81
N LEU A 55 -1.25 14.59 -1.61
CA LEU A 55 -2.46 15.39 -1.38
C LEU A 55 -2.19 16.87 -1.62
N ALA A 56 -1.09 17.39 -1.07
CA ALA A 56 -0.68 18.78 -1.26
C ALA A 56 -0.47 19.11 -2.75
N VAL A 57 0.26 18.26 -3.49
CA VAL A 57 0.44 18.44 -4.93
C VAL A 57 -0.89 18.40 -5.68
N ILE A 58 -1.79 17.46 -5.36
CA ILE A 58 -3.09 17.41 -6.03
C ILE A 58 -3.87 18.70 -5.80
N ASN A 59 -3.90 19.20 -4.57
CA ASN A 59 -4.65 20.40 -4.21
C ASN A 59 -4.03 21.68 -4.79
N GLU A 60 -2.69 21.78 -4.84
CA GLU A 60 -1.97 22.86 -5.52
C GLU A 60 -2.32 22.93 -7.01
N PHE A 61 -2.45 21.78 -7.68
CA PHE A 61 -2.73 21.68 -9.11
C PHE A 61 -4.21 21.37 -9.42
N GLY A 62 -5.10 22.12 -8.77
CA GLY A 62 -6.54 22.20 -9.09
C GLY A 62 -7.36 20.99 -8.68
N GLY A 63 -6.88 20.21 -7.71
CA GLY A 63 -7.65 19.18 -7.02
C GLY A 63 -8.27 19.70 -5.73
N GLU A 64 -9.24 18.96 -5.20
CA GLU A 64 -9.94 19.30 -3.96
C GLU A 64 -10.11 18.03 -3.12
N ILE A 65 -9.00 17.54 -2.56
CA ILE A 65 -9.02 16.42 -1.61
C ILE A 65 -9.02 17.02 -0.19
N PRO A 66 -10.07 16.77 0.62
CA PRO A 66 -10.09 17.20 2.00
C PRO A 66 -9.01 16.50 2.81
N GLU A 67 -8.65 17.09 3.95
CA GLU A 67 -7.71 16.49 4.89
C GLU A 67 -8.14 15.06 5.25
N THR A 68 -7.24 14.11 5.06
CA THR A 68 -7.51 12.68 5.29
C THR A 68 -6.23 11.91 5.49
N TYR A 69 -6.33 10.82 6.24
CA TYR A 69 -5.19 10.02 6.66
C TYR A 69 -5.36 8.57 6.25
N GLY A 70 -4.24 7.95 5.87
CA GLY A 70 -4.16 6.52 5.60
C GLY A 70 -3.61 5.73 6.79
N VAL A 71 -3.19 4.49 6.53
CA VAL A 71 -2.55 3.65 7.56
C VAL A 71 -1.06 4.03 7.67
N PRO A 72 -0.55 4.42 8.84
CA PRO A 72 0.87 4.75 9.04
C PRO A 72 1.76 3.57 8.67
N VAL A 73 2.92 3.85 8.08
CA VAL A 73 3.85 2.79 7.64
C VAL A 73 4.37 2.02 8.84
N GLU A 74 4.58 2.69 9.95
CA GLU A 74 5.07 2.15 11.22
C GLU A 74 4.10 1.10 11.79
N GLU A 75 2.79 1.35 11.70
CA GLU A 75 1.75 0.43 12.16
C GLU A 75 1.65 -0.80 11.24
N ILE A 76 1.86 -0.62 9.93
CA ILE A 76 1.96 -1.75 8.99
C ILE A 76 3.20 -2.59 9.32
N GLN A 77 4.36 -1.96 9.58
CA GLN A 77 5.58 -2.64 9.99
C GLN A 77 5.37 -3.41 11.30
N GLU A 78 4.63 -2.84 12.26
CA GLU A 78 4.26 -3.55 13.47
C GLU A 78 3.39 -4.77 13.14
N GLY A 79 2.37 -4.64 12.30
CA GLY A 79 1.59 -5.78 11.80
C GLY A 79 2.45 -6.88 11.15
N ILE A 80 3.48 -6.50 10.39
CA ILE A 80 4.42 -7.45 9.73
C ILE A 80 5.21 -8.25 10.77
N LYS A 81 5.65 -7.63 11.87
CA LYS A 81 6.30 -8.36 12.98
C LYS A 81 5.37 -9.40 13.59
N HIS A 82 4.05 -9.22 13.49
CA HIS A 82 3.02 -10.08 14.06
C HIS A 82 2.20 -10.83 13.00
N GLY A 83 2.86 -11.34 11.96
CA GLY A 83 2.27 -12.33 11.05
C GLY A 83 1.59 -11.77 9.80
N VAL A 84 1.53 -10.45 9.60
CA VAL A 84 1.12 -9.89 8.30
C VAL A 84 2.17 -10.18 7.25
N ARG A 85 1.74 -10.79 6.13
CA ARG A 85 2.61 -11.17 4.99
C ARG A 85 2.16 -10.58 3.66
N LYS A 86 0.96 -9.99 3.59
CA LYS A 86 0.44 -9.29 2.41
C LYS A 86 -0.25 -8.00 2.81
N VAL A 87 0.19 -6.90 2.20
CA VAL A 87 -0.31 -5.54 2.45
C VAL A 87 -0.91 -5.00 1.15
N ASN A 88 -2.21 -4.73 1.14
CA ASN A 88 -2.88 -4.23 -0.07
C ASN A 88 -2.74 -2.71 -0.16
N ILE A 89 -2.07 -2.23 -1.23
CA ILE A 89 -1.85 -0.81 -1.52
C ILE A 89 -2.34 -0.52 -2.93
N ASP A 90 -3.18 0.50 -3.06
CA ASP A 90 -3.75 0.93 -4.34
C ASP A 90 -3.90 2.45 -4.37
N THR A 91 -4.60 3.02 -3.38
CA THR A 91 -4.84 4.46 -3.27
C THR A 91 -3.57 5.30 -3.33
N ASP A 92 -2.47 4.87 -2.71
CA ASP A 92 -1.18 5.61 -2.78
C ASP A 92 -0.69 5.76 -4.23
N LEU A 93 -0.85 4.72 -5.06
CA LEU A 93 -0.45 4.75 -6.46
C LEU A 93 -1.36 5.65 -7.29
N ARG A 94 -2.66 5.62 -7.00
CA ARG A 94 -3.64 6.52 -7.63
C ARG A 94 -3.33 7.98 -7.32
N LEU A 95 -3.08 8.32 -6.05
CA LEU A 95 -2.74 9.68 -5.63
C LEU A 95 -1.43 10.15 -6.26
N ALA A 96 -0.39 9.32 -6.24
CA ALA A 96 0.90 9.64 -6.86
C ALA A 96 0.77 9.86 -8.37
N SER A 97 0.01 9.01 -9.05
CA SER A 97 -0.27 9.16 -10.49
C SER A 97 -1.06 10.44 -10.78
N THR A 98 -2.18 10.66 -10.08
CA THR A 98 -3.04 11.82 -10.27
C THR A 98 -2.31 13.14 -10.00
N GLY A 99 -1.54 13.22 -8.90
CA GLY A 99 -0.74 14.42 -8.60
C GLY A 99 0.32 14.68 -9.66
N ALA A 100 1.02 13.63 -10.13
CA ALA A 100 2.03 13.77 -11.18
C ALA A 100 1.44 14.26 -12.51
N VAL A 101 0.28 13.74 -12.94
CA VAL A 101 -0.41 14.23 -14.15
C VAL A 101 -0.85 15.68 -13.99
N ARG A 102 -1.52 16.01 -12.88
CA ARG A 102 -2.05 17.37 -12.62
C ARG A 102 -0.95 18.41 -12.68
N LYS A 103 0.15 18.17 -11.95
CA LYS A 103 1.32 19.03 -11.96
C LYS A 103 1.88 19.20 -13.37
N PHE A 104 2.11 18.09 -14.08
CA PHE A 104 2.70 18.13 -15.40
C PHE A 104 1.86 18.96 -16.39
N LEU A 105 0.55 18.73 -16.44
CA LEU A 105 -0.34 19.45 -17.38
C LEU A 105 -0.46 20.94 -17.03
N ALA A 106 -0.43 21.30 -15.75
CA ALA A 106 -0.45 22.70 -15.33
C ALA A 106 0.84 23.45 -15.74
N GLU A 107 2.00 22.80 -15.64
CA GLU A 107 3.30 23.36 -16.00
C GLU A 107 3.56 23.36 -17.53
N ASN A 108 2.87 22.48 -18.29
CA ASN A 108 3.11 22.25 -19.72
C ASN A 108 1.83 22.39 -20.55
N LYS A 109 1.24 23.59 -20.60
CA LYS A 109 -0.10 23.86 -21.18
C LYS A 109 -0.28 23.48 -22.65
N SER A 110 0.80 23.45 -23.43
CA SER A 110 0.75 23.09 -24.86
C SER A 110 1.02 21.60 -25.11
N GLU A 111 1.40 20.84 -24.08
CA GLU A 111 1.73 19.43 -24.22
C GLU A 111 0.45 18.59 -24.20
N PHE A 112 0.32 17.73 -25.21
CA PHE A 112 -0.87 16.89 -25.42
C PHE A 112 -0.51 15.42 -25.62
N ASP A 113 0.77 15.08 -25.80
CA ASP A 113 1.21 13.70 -25.98
C ASP A 113 1.03 12.95 -24.65
N PRO A 114 0.18 11.91 -24.60
CA PRO A 114 -0.05 11.14 -23.38
C PRO A 114 1.22 10.56 -22.77
N ARG A 115 2.20 10.22 -23.59
CA ARG A 115 3.47 9.66 -23.09
C ARG A 115 4.20 10.67 -22.20
N LYS A 116 4.06 11.97 -22.47
CA LYS A 116 4.74 13.04 -21.74
C LYS A 116 4.21 13.20 -20.33
N PHE A 117 2.88 13.22 -20.16
CA PHE A 117 2.28 13.31 -18.83
C PHE A 117 2.10 11.97 -18.11
N LEU A 118 2.12 10.83 -18.82
CA LEU A 118 2.08 9.50 -18.20
C LEU A 118 3.46 9.04 -17.69
N THR A 119 4.57 9.41 -18.36
CA THR A 119 5.92 9.09 -17.89
C THR A 119 6.21 9.53 -16.44
N PRO A 120 5.90 10.76 -16.00
CA PRO A 120 6.11 11.16 -14.61
C PRO A 120 5.23 10.36 -13.63
N THR A 121 4.06 9.85 -14.03
CA THR A 121 3.23 8.98 -13.18
C THR A 121 3.92 7.66 -12.88
N VAL A 122 4.59 7.06 -13.88
CA VAL A 122 5.34 5.82 -13.71
C VAL A 122 6.48 6.04 -12.73
N LYS A 123 7.20 7.17 -12.84
CA LYS A 123 8.25 7.55 -11.90
C LYS A 123 7.70 7.74 -10.48
N ALA A 124 6.59 8.45 -10.33
CA ALA A 124 5.94 8.72 -9.05
C ALA A 124 5.48 7.41 -8.36
N MET A 125 4.73 6.57 -9.08
CA MET A 125 4.27 5.28 -8.58
C MET A 125 5.43 4.33 -8.25
N LYS A 126 6.48 4.30 -9.08
CA LYS A 126 7.70 3.51 -8.81
C LYS A 126 8.37 3.95 -7.52
N GLY A 127 8.40 5.26 -7.23
CA GLY A 127 8.89 5.80 -5.97
C GLY A 127 8.14 5.25 -4.76
N ILE A 128 6.80 5.27 -4.82
CA ILE A 128 5.93 4.70 -3.77
C ILE A 128 6.20 3.20 -3.60
N VAL A 129 6.18 2.43 -4.68
CA VAL A 129 6.42 0.97 -4.62
C VAL A 129 7.78 0.67 -4.01
N LYS A 130 8.84 1.35 -4.45
CA LYS A 130 10.19 1.18 -3.91
C LYS A 130 10.23 1.45 -2.41
N ALA A 131 9.70 2.59 -1.97
CA ALA A 131 9.66 2.95 -0.55
C ALA A 131 8.91 1.91 0.30
N ARG A 132 7.81 1.35 -0.21
CA ARG A 132 7.06 0.29 0.48
C ARG A 132 7.83 -1.03 0.54
N LEU A 133 8.47 -1.45 -0.56
CA LEU A 133 9.29 -2.67 -0.57
C LEU A 133 10.48 -2.58 0.40
N GLU A 134 11.10 -1.40 0.52
CA GLU A 134 12.17 -1.14 1.48
C GLU A 134 11.63 -1.14 2.92
N ALA A 135 10.57 -0.37 3.20
CA ALA A 135 9.98 -0.29 4.54
C ALA A 135 9.44 -1.64 5.04
N PHE A 136 8.93 -2.49 4.16
CA PHE A 136 8.39 -3.81 4.51
C PHE A 136 9.45 -4.92 4.51
N GLY A 137 10.72 -4.58 4.28
CA GLY A 137 11.84 -5.54 4.34
C GLY A 137 11.87 -6.56 3.20
N THR A 138 11.14 -6.30 2.11
CA THR A 138 11.06 -7.22 0.95
C THR A 138 12.14 -6.95 -0.10
N ALA A 139 12.78 -5.78 -0.06
CA ALA A 139 13.90 -5.45 -0.94
C ALA A 139 15.06 -6.45 -0.72
N GLY A 140 15.60 -6.99 -1.83
CA GLY A 140 16.73 -7.93 -1.80
C GLY A 140 16.39 -9.36 -1.38
N GLN A 141 15.12 -9.72 -1.21
CA GLN A 141 14.73 -11.07 -0.78
C GLN A 141 14.70 -12.11 -1.92
N ILE A 142 14.86 -11.71 -3.18
CA ILE A 142 14.73 -12.60 -4.36
C ILE A 142 15.63 -13.83 -4.24
N ASP A 143 16.91 -13.63 -3.91
CA ASP A 143 17.90 -14.72 -3.82
C ASP A 143 17.65 -15.68 -2.64
N ARG A 144 16.73 -15.32 -1.74
CA ARG A 144 16.31 -16.15 -0.60
C ARG A 144 15.02 -16.91 -0.87
N ILE A 145 14.34 -16.64 -1.99
CA ILE A 145 13.20 -17.42 -2.42
C ILE A 145 13.73 -18.80 -2.82
N GLY A 146 13.26 -19.85 -2.14
CA GLY A 146 13.59 -21.23 -2.46
C GLY A 146 12.93 -21.69 -3.77
N LYS A 147 12.63 -22.99 -3.87
CA LYS A 147 11.93 -23.51 -5.05
C LYS A 147 10.59 -22.78 -5.26
N VAL A 148 10.45 -22.14 -6.42
CA VAL A 148 9.17 -21.67 -6.94
C VAL A 148 8.49 -22.86 -7.61
N TYR A 149 7.37 -23.30 -7.04
CA TYR A 149 6.62 -24.43 -7.55
C TYR A 149 5.68 -24.00 -8.68
N SER A 150 5.51 -24.85 -9.69
CA SER A 150 4.41 -24.68 -10.66
C SER A 150 3.05 -24.86 -9.97
N LEU A 151 1.97 -24.44 -10.63
CA LEU A 151 0.63 -24.62 -10.08
C LEU A 151 0.27 -26.11 -9.94
N GLU A 152 0.70 -26.95 -10.87
CA GLU A 152 0.53 -28.41 -10.84
C GLU A 152 1.31 -29.04 -9.68
N GLU A 153 2.57 -28.62 -9.47
CA GLU A 153 3.36 -29.09 -8.33
C GLU A 153 2.75 -28.68 -6.99
N MET A 154 2.15 -27.48 -6.91
CA MET A 154 1.42 -27.03 -5.74
C MET A 154 0.14 -27.82 -5.53
N ALA A 155 -0.64 -28.12 -6.59
CA ALA A 155 -1.85 -28.93 -6.49
C ALA A 155 -1.57 -30.30 -5.86
N GLY A 156 -0.51 -30.98 -6.32
CA GLY A 156 -0.07 -32.24 -5.73
C GLY A 156 0.29 -32.14 -4.24
N LYS A 157 0.77 -30.99 -3.76
CA LYS A 157 1.04 -30.76 -2.31
C LYS A 157 -0.23 -30.61 -1.47
N TYR A 158 -1.34 -30.16 -2.05
CA TYR A 158 -2.63 -30.16 -1.37
C TYR A 158 -3.31 -31.53 -1.41
N GLY A 159 -2.72 -32.52 -2.10
CA GLY A 159 -3.31 -33.83 -2.31
C GLY A 159 -4.42 -33.84 -3.37
N LEU A 160 -4.39 -32.88 -4.30
CA LEU A 160 -5.30 -32.76 -5.45
C LEU A 160 -4.71 -33.41 -6.70
#